data_AF-A0A7Y5NMQ4-F1
#
_entry.id   AF-A0A7Y5NMQ4-F1
#
_cell.length_a   1.000
_cell.length_b   1.000
_cell.length_c   1.000
_cell.angle_alpha   90.00
_cell.angle_beta   90.00
_cell.angle_gamma   90.00
#
_symmetry.space_group_name_H-M   'P 1'
#
loop_
_entity.id
_entity.type
_entity.pdbx_description
1 polymer ?
#
loop_
_entity_poly.entity_id
_entity_poly.type
_entity_poly.pdbx_seq_one_letter_code
_entity_poly.pdbx_strand_id
1 'polypeptide(L)'
;MAAETTNTWEILTGAGARRPSLDDLGGAQWEDDLTDPPPKDGKHLYADAVRQLWMQVHALARVAPFAVLTVDFNLSEPFIDALQSPSTLLTAGGGLGAGGSFELVDNGQGDTTIQWLIGTLPTTGCDPTLTINHDSTGTFSQEVHKVASPPAGYVAYRVRTKLNGGALDMRFTVEFR
;
A
#
# COMPACT_ATOMS: atom_id res chain seq x y z
N MET A 1 28.48 -0.61 4.17
CA MET A 1 27.64 0.15 3.23
C MET A 1 26.82 1.16 4.01
N ALA A 2 26.72 2.41 3.55
CA ALA A 2 25.79 3.35 4.15
C ALA A 2 24.37 2.89 3.81
N ALA A 3 23.47 2.82 4.78
CA ALA A 3 22.06 2.61 4.53
C ALA A 3 21.58 3.73 3.59
N GLU A 4 20.74 3.42 2.60
CA GLU A 4 20.07 4.47 1.84
C GLU A 4 19.32 5.37 2.83
N THR A 5 19.57 6.68 2.76
CA THR A 5 18.91 7.69 3.61
C THR A 5 17.44 7.92 3.24
N THR A 6 17.00 7.32 2.14
CA THR A 6 15.68 7.51 1.55
C THR A 6 14.93 6.18 1.59
N ASN A 7 13.70 6.22 2.11
CA ASN A 7 12.82 5.07 2.13
C ASN A 7 12.49 4.63 0.69
N THR A 8 12.55 3.34 0.37
CA THR A 8 12.27 2.83 -0.98
C THR A 8 10.84 3.09 -1.44
N TRP A 9 9.93 3.22 -0.48
CA TRP A 9 8.54 3.66 -0.68
C TRP A 9 8.41 5.16 -1.01
N GLU A 10 9.52 5.91 -0.98
CA GLU A 10 9.62 7.35 -1.22
C GLU A 10 10.58 7.69 -2.37
N ILE A 11 11.22 6.68 -3.00
CA ILE A 11 12.08 6.88 -4.17
C ILE A 11 11.19 7.24 -5.37
N LEU A 12 11.09 8.54 -5.67
CA LEU A 12 10.30 9.07 -6.80
C LEU A 12 11.16 9.31 -8.07
N THR A 13 12.42 8.87 -8.09
CA THR A 13 13.33 9.13 -9.21
C THR A 13 13.13 8.12 -10.35
N GLY A 14 12.65 8.58 -11.51
CA GLY A 14 12.69 7.87 -12.82
C GLY A 14 11.87 6.58 -12.98
N ALA A 15 11.86 5.71 -11.97
CA ALA A 15 11.16 4.42 -11.93
C ALA A 15 9.90 4.42 -11.05
N GLY A 16 9.66 5.51 -10.29
CA GLY A 16 8.55 5.63 -9.33
C GLY A 16 8.76 4.84 -8.05
N ALA A 17 7.83 4.99 -7.09
CA ALA A 17 7.86 4.25 -5.84
C ALA A 17 7.87 2.74 -6.12
N ARG A 18 8.68 1.98 -5.36
CA ARG A 18 8.79 0.52 -5.53
C ARG A 18 8.87 -0.22 -4.20
N ARG A 19 8.59 -1.52 -4.27
CA ARG A 19 8.82 -2.43 -3.14
C ARG A 19 10.32 -2.64 -2.91
N PRO A 20 10.77 -2.80 -1.65
CA PRO A 20 12.15 -3.17 -1.36
C PRO A 20 12.59 -4.47 -2.07
N SER A 21 13.77 -4.45 -2.67
CA SER A 21 14.45 -5.59 -3.29
C SER A 21 15.61 -6.09 -2.42
N LEU A 22 16.22 -7.21 -2.81
CA LEU A 22 17.45 -7.68 -2.16
C LEU A 22 18.62 -6.71 -2.38
N ASP A 23 18.62 -5.96 -3.47
CA ASP A 23 19.67 -4.98 -3.77
C ASP A 23 19.67 -3.84 -2.75
N ASP A 24 18.48 -3.43 -2.27
CA ASP A 24 18.34 -2.41 -1.22
C ASP A 24 18.91 -2.87 0.12
N LEU A 25 18.96 -4.18 0.34
CA LEU A 25 19.61 -4.74 1.49
C LEU A 25 21.13 -4.84 1.25
N GLY A 26 21.61 -4.94 0.01
CA GLY A 26 23.01 -5.17 -0.30
C GLY A 26 23.27 -6.56 -0.90
N GLY A 27 22.29 -7.12 -1.60
CA GLY A 27 22.39 -8.36 -2.37
C GLY A 27 22.31 -9.65 -1.55
N ALA A 28 22.28 -9.58 -0.22
CA ALA A 28 22.31 -10.74 0.68
C ALA A 28 23.53 -11.68 0.47
N GLN A 29 24.62 -11.17 -0.11
CA GLN A 29 25.85 -11.92 -0.40
C GLN A 29 26.89 -11.81 0.72
N TRP A 30 26.45 -11.87 1.97
CA TRP A 30 27.37 -11.82 3.11
C TRP A 30 28.09 -13.15 3.25
N GLU A 31 29.34 -13.08 3.67
CA GLU A 31 30.22 -14.22 3.91
C GLU A 31 30.87 -14.04 5.29
N ASP A 32 31.05 -15.14 6.01
CA ASP A 32 31.79 -15.14 7.27
C ASP A 32 33.28 -14.99 6.98
N ASP A 33 34.02 -14.33 7.87
CA ASP A 33 35.48 -14.30 7.79
C ASP A 33 36.02 -15.72 7.95
N LEU A 34 36.83 -16.17 6.98
CA LEU A 34 37.42 -17.51 6.98
C LEU A 34 38.51 -17.68 8.05
N THR A 35 39.11 -16.58 8.50
CA THR A 35 40.22 -16.56 9.45
C THR A 35 39.78 -16.37 10.90
N ASP A 36 38.66 -15.67 11.12
CA ASP A 36 38.04 -15.48 12.44
C ASP A 36 36.51 -15.60 12.34
N PRO A 37 35.97 -16.81 12.13
CA PRO A 37 34.55 -16.99 11.91
C PRO A 37 33.76 -16.71 13.20
N PRO A 38 32.59 -16.05 13.11
CA PRO A 38 31.75 -15.78 14.26
C PRO A 38 31.33 -17.09 14.97
N PRO A 39 31.38 -17.15 16.31
CA PRO A 39 30.95 -18.33 17.07
C PRO A 39 29.47 -18.65 16.80
N LYS A 40 29.15 -19.92 16.49
CA LYS A 40 27.78 -20.40 16.28
C LYS A 40 27.06 -20.71 17.61
N ASP A 41 27.08 -19.75 18.53
CA ASP A 41 26.59 -19.90 19.90
C ASP A 41 25.20 -19.27 20.14
N GLY A 42 24.58 -18.75 19.08
CA GLY A 42 23.29 -18.05 19.14
C GLY A 42 23.36 -16.64 19.72
N LYS A 43 24.56 -16.14 20.06
CA LYS A 43 24.78 -14.77 20.56
C LYS A 43 25.43 -13.86 19.51
N HIS A 44 26.04 -14.45 18.49
CA HIS A 44 26.67 -13.73 17.39
C HIS A 44 25.89 -13.93 16.08
N LEU A 45 25.83 -12.88 15.27
CA LEU A 45 25.33 -12.95 13.91
C LEU A 45 26.40 -13.55 13.01
N TYR A 46 26.00 -14.49 12.17
CA TYR A 46 26.83 -15.09 11.12
C TYR A 46 26.12 -14.99 9.78
N ALA A 47 26.88 -15.07 8.69
CA ALA A 47 26.46 -14.74 7.34
C ALA A 47 25.17 -15.46 6.92
N ASP A 48 25.05 -16.76 7.20
CA ASP A 48 23.85 -17.53 6.88
C ASP A 48 22.60 -17.04 7.63
N ALA A 49 22.74 -16.65 8.90
CA ALA A 49 21.62 -16.10 9.68
C ALA A 49 21.18 -14.74 9.14
N VAL A 50 22.14 -13.87 8.77
CA VAL A 50 21.85 -12.57 8.16
C VAL A 50 21.20 -12.76 6.78
N ARG A 51 21.70 -13.68 5.96
CA ARG A 51 21.12 -14.00 4.64
C ARG A 51 19.68 -14.47 4.78
N GLN A 52 19.40 -15.38 5.73
CA GLN A 52 18.07 -15.86 5.99
C GLN A 52 17.12 -14.71 6.41
N LEU A 53 17.57 -13.83 7.31
CA LEU A 53 16.82 -12.65 7.71
C LEU A 53 16.49 -11.76 6.51
N TRP A 54 17.45 -11.51 5.62
CA TRP A 54 17.25 -10.63 4.47
C TRP A 54 16.32 -11.22 3.42
N MET A 55 16.39 -12.54 3.20
CA MET A 55 15.43 -13.25 2.36
C MET A 55 14.01 -13.17 2.93
N GLN A 56 13.86 -13.26 4.26
CA GLN A 56 12.56 -13.10 4.92
C GLN A 56 12.03 -11.66 4.80
N VAL A 57 12.88 -10.65 4.98
CA VAL A 57 12.52 -9.24 4.78
C VAL A 57 12.07 -9.00 3.34
N HIS A 58 12.81 -9.51 2.36
CA HIS A 58 12.43 -9.40 0.95
C HIS A 58 11.11 -10.12 0.65
N ALA A 59 10.91 -11.33 1.19
CA ALA A 59 9.66 -12.06 1.04
C ALA A 59 8.47 -11.29 1.64
N LEU A 60 8.63 -10.72 2.84
CA LEU A 60 7.62 -9.87 3.47
C LEU A 60 7.35 -8.62 2.63
N ALA A 61 8.37 -7.96 2.11
CA ALA A 61 8.25 -6.78 1.27
C ALA A 61 7.46 -7.03 -0.02
N ARG A 62 7.28 -8.28 -0.46
CA ARG A 62 6.44 -8.63 -1.62
C ARG A 62 4.95 -8.74 -1.31
N VAL A 63 4.59 -8.99 -0.04
CA VAL A 63 3.21 -9.24 0.37
C VAL A 63 2.66 -8.18 1.31
N ALA A 64 3.54 -7.40 1.95
CA ALA A 64 3.15 -6.32 2.84
C ALA A 64 2.31 -5.27 2.09
N PRO A 65 1.24 -4.75 2.70
CA PRO A 65 0.46 -3.70 2.10
C PRO A 65 1.26 -2.41 2.00
N PHE A 66 1.05 -1.69 0.91
CA PHE A 66 1.69 -0.40 0.69
C PHE A 66 0.81 0.79 1.04
N ALA A 67 -0.50 0.58 1.06
CA ALA A 67 -1.47 1.53 1.53
C ALA A 67 -2.68 0.77 2.10
N VAL A 68 -3.10 1.16 3.29
CA VAL A 68 -4.39 0.79 3.87
C VAL A 68 -5.17 2.08 4.04
N LEU A 69 -6.28 2.20 3.30
CA LEU A 69 -7.17 3.35 3.35
C LEU A 69 -8.43 2.95 4.09
N THR A 70 -8.80 3.71 5.12
CA THR A 70 -10.12 3.66 5.71
C THR A 70 -10.88 4.89 5.25
N VAL A 71 -11.98 4.65 4.56
CA VAL A 71 -12.85 5.67 3.98
C VAL A 71 -14.17 5.66 4.74
N ASP A 72 -14.59 6.85 5.15
CA ASP A 72 -15.87 7.13 5.76
C ASP A 72 -16.70 8.04 4.87
N PHE A 73 -18.01 8.04 5.08
CA PHE A 73 -18.93 8.95 4.40
C PHE A 73 -19.54 9.92 5.38
N ASN A 74 -19.45 11.22 5.08
CA ASN A 74 -20.20 12.26 5.75
C ASN A 74 -21.27 12.79 4.80
N LEU A 75 -22.55 12.54 5.10
CA LEU A 75 -23.68 12.98 4.27
C LEU A 75 -23.57 12.59 2.77
N SER A 76 -23.01 11.41 2.49
CA SER A 76 -22.70 10.87 1.14
C SER A 76 -21.41 11.37 0.49
N GLU A 77 -20.63 12.23 1.14
CA GLU A 77 -19.30 12.62 0.66
C GLU A 77 -18.23 11.70 1.27
N PRO A 78 -17.47 10.94 0.46
CA PRO A 78 -16.42 10.07 0.97
C PRO A 78 -15.19 10.91 1.38
N PHE A 79 -14.58 10.55 2.51
CA PHE A 79 -13.30 11.11 2.94
C PHE A 79 -12.40 10.01 3.54
N ILE A 80 -11.10 10.21 3.49
CA ILE A 80 -10.13 9.28 4.09
C ILE A 80 -10.02 9.59 5.58
N ASP A 81 -10.59 8.73 6.42
CA ASP A 81 -10.50 8.81 7.88
C ASP A 81 -9.11 8.40 8.38
N ALA A 82 -8.56 7.33 7.80
CA ALA A 82 -7.22 6.84 8.14
C ALA A 82 -6.45 6.35 6.93
N LEU A 83 -5.16 6.67 6.91
CA LEU A 83 -4.18 6.17 5.95
C LEU A 83 -3.03 5.52 6.73
N GLN A 84 -2.75 4.26 6.43
CA GLN A 84 -1.53 3.58 6.88
C GLN A 84 -0.68 3.25 5.66
N SER A 85 0.57 3.67 5.67
CA SER A 85 1.53 3.36 4.61
C SER A 85 2.94 3.30 5.18
N PRO A 86 3.83 2.47 4.59
CA PRO A 86 5.26 2.58 4.83
C PRO A 86 5.86 3.92 4.36
N SER A 87 5.20 4.64 3.45
CA SER A 87 5.65 5.94 2.97
C SER A 87 5.22 7.06 3.91
N THR A 88 6.15 7.94 4.28
CA THR A 88 5.86 9.12 5.11
C THR A 88 5.42 10.34 4.29
N LEU A 89 5.53 10.24 2.96
CA LEU A 89 5.16 11.32 2.03
C LEU A 89 3.68 11.30 1.65
N LEU A 90 2.99 10.18 1.88
CA LEU A 90 1.58 10.06 1.52
C LEU A 90 0.68 10.76 2.54
N THR A 91 -0.31 11.46 2.02
CA THR A 91 -1.24 12.28 2.79
C THR A 91 -2.69 11.96 2.42
N ALA A 92 -3.55 11.95 3.44
CA ALA A 92 -4.96 11.63 3.33
C ALA A 92 -5.86 12.83 2.95
N GLY A 93 -5.37 14.07 3.03
CA GLY A 93 -6.22 15.27 2.99
C GLY A 93 -6.42 15.90 1.60
N GLY A 94 -7.60 16.48 1.34
CA GLY A 94 -7.83 17.47 0.28
C GLY A 94 -8.07 16.97 -1.15
N GLY A 95 -7.89 15.69 -1.44
CA GLY A 95 -7.95 15.19 -2.82
C GLY A 95 -6.67 15.51 -3.62
N LEU A 96 -6.57 14.96 -4.82
CA LEU A 96 -5.41 15.17 -5.70
C LEU A 96 -5.28 16.66 -6.07
N GLY A 97 -4.14 17.25 -5.75
CA GLY A 97 -3.85 18.66 -6.05
C GLY A 97 -4.20 19.66 -4.95
N ALA A 98 -5.00 19.28 -3.92
CA ALA A 98 -5.20 20.12 -2.73
C ALA A 98 -4.35 19.66 -1.52
N GLY A 99 -3.27 18.93 -1.80
CA GLY A 99 -2.34 18.42 -0.79
C GLY A 99 -2.51 16.93 -0.46
N GLY A 100 -3.40 16.21 -1.15
CA GLY A 100 -3.66 14.79 -0.96
C GLY A 100 -2.97 13.89 -1.97
N SER A 101 -2.64 12.68 -1.54
CA SER A 101 -2.07 11.63 -2.41
C SER A 101 -3.13 10.79 -3.11
N PHE A 102 -4.39 10.92 -2.70
CA PHE A 102 -5.52 10.14 -3.17
C PHE A 102 -6.69 11.05 -3.47
N GLU A 103 -7.49 10.66 -4.45
CA GLU A 103 -8.78 11.27 -4.77
C GLU A 103 -9.87 10.21 -4.66
N LEU A 104 -10.98 10.59 -4.04
CA LEU A 104 -12.18 9.77 -3.89
C LEU A 104 -13.28 10.37 -4.75
N VAL A 105 -13.85 9.58 -5.66
CA VAL A 105 -14.94 9.99 -6.53
C VAL A 105 -16.11 9.04 -6.32
N ASP A 106 -17.15 9.49 -5.64
CA ASP A 106 -18.39 8.74 -5.47
C ASP A 106 -19.40 9.07 -6.57
N ASN A 107 -20.13 8.06 -7.03
CA ASN A 107 -21.17 8.25 -8.06
C ASN A 107 -22.61 8.31 -7.50
N GLY A 108 -22.78 8.27 -6.18
CA GLY A 108 -24.08 8.26 -5.49
C GLY A 108 -24.87 6.95 -5.65
N GLN A 109 -24.30 5.93 -6.28
CA GLN A 109 -24.94 4.63 -6.56
C GLN A 109 -24.27 3.47 -5.82
N GLY A 110 -23.38 3.77 -4.87
CA GLY A 110 -22.65 2.78 -4.07
C GLY A 110 -21.34 2.33 -4.70
N ASP A 111 -20.88 3.00 -5.77
CA ASP A 111 -19.52 2.84 -6.31
C ASP A 111 -18.68 4.08 -5.98
N THR A 112 -17.60 3.87 -5.25
CA THR A 112 -16.59 4.89 -4.94
C THR A 112 -15.29 4.52 -5.64
N THR A 113 -14.76 5.45 -6.41
CA THR A 113 -13.46 5.29 -7.09
C THR A 113 -12.37 5.91 -6.25
N ILE A 114 -11.32 5.15 -5.98
CA ILE A 114 -10.08 5.61 -5.34
C ILE A 114 -9.04 5.73 -6.43
N GLN A 115 -8.42 6.89 -6.60
CA GLN A 115 -7.39 7.10 -7.61
C GLN A 115 -6.19 7.89 -7.09
N TRP A 116 -5.04 7.68 -7.74
CA TRP A 116 -3.77 8.37 -7.46
C TRP A 116 -2.91 8.46 -8.72
N LEU A 117 -1.87 9.30 -8.70
CA LEU A 117 -0.96 9.47 -9.84
C LEU A 117 -0.05 8.25 -10.03
N ILE A 118 0.23 7.91 -11.28
CA ILE A 118 1.19 6.85 -11.62
C ILE A 118 2.55 7.20 -11.00
N GLY A 119 3.18 6.22 -10.32
CA GLY A 119 4.48 6.37 -9.68
C GLY A 119 4.43 6.84 -8.22
N THR A 120 3.27 7.28 -7.71
CA THR A 120 3.08 7.63 -6.28
C THR A 120 3.16 6.40 -5.38
N LEU A 121 2.66 5.27 -5.86
CA LEU A 121 2.63 3.99 -5.14
C LEU A 121 3.22 2.89 -6.00
N PRO A 122 3.78 1.83 -5.40
CA PRO A 122 4.26 0.69 -6.17
C PRO A 122 3.13 0.00 -6.92
N THR A 123 3.52 -0.69 -7.98
CA THR A 123 2.59 -1.53 -8.74
C THR A 123 2.01 -2.62 -7.84
N THR A 124 0.70 -2.81 -7.90
CA THR A 124 0.00 -3.89 -7.18
C THR A 124 0.47 -5.26 -7.65
N GLY A 125 0.96 -6.07 -6.72
CA GLY A 125 1.38 -7.45 -6.98
C GLY A 125 0.23 -8.45 -6.90
N CYS A 126 -0.86 -8.09 -6.21
CA CYS A 126 -2.07 -8.89 -6.13
C CYS A 126 -3.32 -8.01 -6.06
N ASP A 127 -4.49 -8.64 -6.12
CA ASP A 127 -5.74 -7.91 -5.94
C ASP A 127 -5.84 -7.34 -4.53
N PRO A 128 -6.37 -6.11 -4.37
CA PRO A 128 -6.58 -5.51 -3.07
C PRO A 128 -7.66 -6.25 -2.29
N THR A 129 -7.61 -6.15 -0.97
CA THR A 129 -8.64 -6.68 -0.09
C THR A 129 -9.51 -5.56 0.44
N LEU A 130 -10.82 -5.77 0.41
CA LEU A 130 -11.82 -4.82 0.89
C LEU A 130 -12.48 -5.38 2.15
N THR A 131 -12.70 -4.54 3.15
CA THR A 131 -13.59 -4.82 4.30
C THR A 131 -14.60 -3.68 4.40
N ILE A 132 -15.87 -4.01 4.63
CA ILE A 132 -16.93 -3.02 4.80
C ILE A 132 -17.47 -3.17 6.21
N ASN A 133 -17.58 -2.06 6.94
CA ASN A 133 -18.33 -1.97 8.17
C ASN A 133 -19.55 -1.08 7.94
N HIS A 134 -20.73 -1.63 8.19
CA HIS A 134 -21.99 -0.93 7.98
C HIS A 134 -22.97 -1.28 9.09
N ASP A 135 -23.61 -0.26 9.64
CA ASP A 135 -24.73 -0.41 10.58
C ASP A 135 -26.09 -0.26 9.87
N SER A 136 -26.08 -0.05 8.55
CA SER A 136 -27.29 0.19 7.77
C SER A 136 -27.96 -1.09 7.27
N THR A 137 -29.26 -1.00 7.04
CA THR A 137 -30.07 -2.04 6.39
C THR A 137 -29.99 -1.91 4.86
N GLY A 138 -29.77 -3.00 4.14
CA GLY A 138 -29.75 -3.00 2.67
C GLY A 138 -29.01 -4.19 2.07
N THR A 139 -28.87 -4.19 0.74
CA THR A 139 -28.06 -5.18 0.02
C THR A 139 -26.68 -4.60 -0.26
N PHE A 140 -25.67 -5.19 0.34
CA PHE A 140 -24.27 -4.79 0.20
C PHE A 140 -23.58 -5.64 -0.85
N SER A 141 -22.61 -5.05 -1.53
CA SER A 141 -21.64 -5.78 -2.35
C SER A 141 -20.25 -5.41 -1.81
N GLN A 142 -19.36 -6.38 -1.78
CA GLN A 142 -17.99 -6.23 -1.30
C GLN A 142 -17.06 -6.54 -2.47
N GLU A 143 -16.99 -5.58 -3.39
CA GLU A 143 -16.24 -5.71 -4.63
C GLU A 143 -15.21 -4.59 -4.71
N VAL A 144 -13.96 -4.95 -4.97
CA VAL A 144 -12.91 -4.00 -5.34
C VAL A 144 -12.27 -4.45 -6.64
N HIS A 145 -12.24 -3.55 -7.62
CA HIS A 145 -11.73 -3.87 -8.95
C HIS A 145 -10.86 -2.75 -9.48
N LYS A 146 -9.75 -3.12 -10.12
CA LYS A 146 -8.96 -2.16 -10.89
C LYS A 146 -9.80 -1.60 -12.03
N VAL A 147 -9.81 -0.29 -12.19
CA VAL A 147 -10.50 0.37 -13.30
C VAL A 147 -9.71 0.12 -14.58
N ALA A 148 -10.36 -0.44 -15.60
CA ALA A 148 -9.69 -0.82 -16.86
C ALA A 148 -9.23 0.39 -17.69
N SER A 149 -9.87 1.54 -17.53
CA SER A 149 -9.57 2.78 -18.26
C SER A 149 -9.63 3.98 -17.32
N PRO A 150 -8.63 4.15 -16.44
CA PRO A 150 -8.56 5.32 -15.56
C PRO A 150 -8.25 6.59 -16.37
N PRO A 151 -8.45 7.79 -15.79
CA PRO A 151 -7.95 9.03 -16.38
C PRO A 151 -6.45 8.93 -16.70
N ALA A 152 -6.01 9.64 -17.74
CA ALA A 152 -4.62 9.60 -18.18
C ALA A 152 -3.68 10.09 -17.06
N GLY A 153 -2.67 9.28 -16.73
CA GLY A 153 -1.73 9.57 -15.64
C GLY A 153 -2.12 9.01 -14.27
N TYR A 154 -3.24 8.28 -14.18
CA TYR A 154 -3.76 7.75 -12.91
C TYR A 154 -3.80 6.23 -12.87
N VAL A 155 -3.70 5.69 -11.66
CA VAL A 155 -4.16 4.35 -11.29
C VAL A 155 -5.46 4.52 -10.51
N ALA A 156 -6.47 3.69 -10.78
CA ALA A 156 -7.74 3.78 -10.09
C ALA A 156 -8.33 2.39 -9.76
N TYR A 157 -9.02 2.33 -8.63
CA TYR A 157 -9.78 1.17 -8.17
C TYR A 157 -11.20 1.60 -7.84
N ARG A 158 -12.17 0.82 -8.32
CA ARG A 158 -13.58 0.98 -7.96
C ARG A 158 -13.88 0.07 -6.78
N VAL A 159 -14.35 0.66 -5.70
CA VAL A 159 -14.94 -0.02 -4.56
C VAL A 159 -16.45 0.07 -4.71
N ARG A 160 -17.11 -1.07 -4.78
CA ARG A 160 -18.56 -1.13 -4.67
C ARG A 160 -18.91 -1.58 -3.26
N THR A 161 -19.70 -0.78 -2.57
CA THR A 161 -20.15 -1.04 -1.19
C THR A 161 -21.63 -1.42 -1.12
N LYS A 162 -22.44 -1.01 -2.08
CA LYS A 162 -23.89 -1.22 -2.07
C LYS A 162 -24.44 -1.53 -3.48
N LEU A 163 -25.44 -2.40 -3.56
CA LEU A 163 -26.18 -2.63 -4.80
C LEU A 163 -27.35 -1.64 -4.87
N ASN A 164 -27.23 -0.63 -5.74
CA ASN A 164 -28.26 0.39 -6.01
C ASN A 164 -28.67 1.19 -4.75
N GLY A 165 -27.88 2.22 -4.41
CA GLY A 165 -28.24 3.21 -3.40
C GLY A 165 -27.03 3.96 -2.85
N GLY A 166 -27.28 5.12 -2.25
CA GLY A 166 -26.24 5.96 -1.66
C GLY A 166 -25.54 5.30 -0.47
N ALA A 167 -24.26 5.65 -0.34
CA ALA A 167 -23.40 5.28 0.76
C ALA A 167 -23.56 6.24 1.95
N LEU A 168 -24.65 6.08 2.70
CA LEU A 168 -24.87 6.83 3.95
C LEU A 168 -24.37 6.00 5.14
N ASP A 169 -23.64 6.64 6.05
CA ASP A 169 -23.14 6.08 7.32
C ASP A 169 -22.46 4.71 7.17
N MET A 170 -21.52 4.62 6.24
CA MET A 170 -20.71 3.42 6.02
C MET A 170 -19.23 3.73 6.10
N ARG A 171 -18.47 2.72 6.52
CA ARG A 171 -17.02 2.73 6.54
C ARG A 171 -16.53 1.57 5.70
N PHE A 172 -15.50 1.80 4.89
CA PHE A 172 -14.79 0.68 4.27
C PHE A 172 -13.29 0.85 4.40
N THR A 173 -12.59 -0.27 4.46
CA THR A 173 -11.13 -0.33 4.47
C THR A 173 -10.65 -1.09 3.25
N VAL A 174 -9.77 -0.48 2.47
CA VAL A 174 -9.09 -1.13 1.34
C VAL A 174 -7.61 -1.26 1.65
N GLU A 175 -7.09 -2.47 1.49
CA GLU A 175 -5.69 -2.78 1.63
C GLU A 175 -5.09 -3.13 0.25
N PHE A 176 -4.09 -2.36 -0.17
CA PHE A 176 -3.41 -2.53 -1.45
C PHE A 176 -2.04 -3.21 -1.27
N ARG A 177 -1.77 -4.20 -2.12
CA ARG A 177 -0.58 -5.07 -2.13
C ARG A 177 -0.11 -5.33 -3.57
#